data_AF-A0A4Q6DVE2-F1
#
_entry.id   AF-A0A4Q6DVE2-F1
#
_cell.length_a   1.000
_cell.length_b   1.000
_cell.length_c   1.000
_cell.angle_alpha   90.00
_cell.angle_beta   90.00
_cell.angle_gamma   90.00
#
_symmetry.space_group_name_H-M   'P 1'
#
loop_
_entity.id
_entity.type
_entity.pdbx_description
1 polymer ?
#
loop_
_entity_poly.entity_id
_entity_poly.type
_entity_poly.pdbx_seq_one_letter_code
_entity_poly.pdbx_strand_id
1 'polypeptide(L)'
;MLSASQASLHERALDSALRYKASHRELLAVIMEVDEARLYHAFNLTSTYAYCRELLNLTEDIACSFTAVARKARVVPELKTAVDEGLDFSKAKLAARGWSFTISRSSCLQELS
;
A
#
# COMPACT_ATOMS: atom_id res chain seq x y z
N MET A 1 -9.85 12.12 -34.42
CA MET A 1 -9.59 10.66 -34.46
C MET A 1 -8.11 10.46 -34.12
N LEU A 2 -7.79 9.60 -33.16
CA LEU A 2 -6.40 9.25 -32.85
C LEU A 2 -5.81 8.50 -34.05
N SER A 3 -4.56 8.80 -34.42
CA SER A 3 -3.87 8.02 -35.46
C SER A 3 -3.63 6.59 -34.99
N ALA A 4 -3.42 5.63 -35.90
CA ALA A 4 -3.23 4.23 -35.55
C ALA A 4 -2.07 4.00 -34.55
N SER A 5 -1.00 4.80 -34.64
CA SER A 5 0.12 4.77 -33.70
C SER A 5 -0.23 5.32 -32.31
N GLN A 6 -1.05 6.36 -32.25
CA GLN A 6 -1.55 6.93 -30.98
C GLN A 6 -2.53 5.98 -30.29
N ALA A 7 -3.39 5.30 -31.05
CA ALA A 7 -4.31 4.30 -30.52
C ALA A 7 -3.57 3.11 -29.90
N SER A 8 -2.55 2.57 -30.58
CA SER A 8 -1.73 1.47 -30.03
C SER A 8 -0.95 1.88 -28.77
N LEU A 9 -0.39 3.09 -28.73
CA LEU A 9 0.27 3.61 -27.52
C LEU A 9 -0.72 3.79 -26.36
N HIS A 10 -1.93 4.26 -26.65
CA HIS A 10 -2.97 4.41 -25.64
C HIS A 10 -3.41 3.06 -25.06
N GLU A 11 -3.60 2.05 -25.93
CA GLU A 11 -3.96 0.70 -25.50
C GLU A 11 -2.87 0.07 -24.61
N ARG A 12 -1.60 0.22 -24.99
CA ARG A 12 -0.46 -0.21 -24.15
C ARG A 12 -0.41 0.51 -22.80
N ALA A 13 -0.75 1.81 -22.77
CA ALA A 13 -0.82 2.57 -21.53
C ALA A 13 -1.97 2.09 -20.63
N LEU A 14 -3.13 1.76 -21.22
CA LEU A 14 -4.26 1.19 -20.48
C LEU A 14 -3.92 -0.17 -19.87
N ASP A 15 -3.31 -1.08 -20.64
CA ASP A 15 -2.88 -2.39 -20.13
C ASP A 15 -1.87 -2.25 -18.98
N SER A 16 -0.86 -1.39 -19.18
CA SER A 16 0.15 -1.12 -18.15
C SER A 16 -0.48 -0.54 -16.87
N ALA A 17 -1.48 0.35 -17.01
CA ALA A 17 -2.18 0.93 -15.86
C ALA A 17 -3.03 -0.11 -15.11
N LEU A 18 -3.69 -1.03 -15.82
CA LEU A 18 -4.45 -2.12 -15.21
C LEU A 18 -3.53 -3.07 -14.43
N ARG A 19 -2.42 -3.48 -15.04
CA ARG A 19 -1.41 -4.34 -14.39
C ARG A 19 -0.80 -3.66 -13.17
N TYR A 20 -0.47 -2.37 -13.29
CA TYR A 20 0.03 -1.58 -12.16
C TYR A 20 -0.94 -1.59 -10.98
N LYS A 21 -2.24 -1.37 -11.22
CA LYS A 21 -3.27 -1.40 -10.18
C LYS A 21 -3.45 -2.81 -9.58
N ALA A 22 -3.42 -3.85 -10.40
CA ALA A 22 -3.50 -5.23 -9.95
C ALA A 22 -2.32 -5.59 -9.02
N SER A 23 -1.08 -5.33 -9.46
CA SER A 23 0.11 -5.60 -8.65
C SER A 23 0.13 -4.77 -7.36
N HIS A 24 -0.37 -3.54 -7.37
CA HIS A 24 -0.51 -2.75 -6.15
C HIS A 24 -1.49 -3.35 -5.14
N ARG A 25 -2.59 -3.95 -5.61
CA ARG A 25 -3.56 -4.64 -4.76
C ARG A 25 -2.97 -5.92 -4.17
N GLU A 26 -2.31 -6.73 -4.99
CA GLU A 26 -1.61 -7.93 -4.54
C GLU A 26 -0.56 -7.60 -3.48
N LEU A 27 0.26 -6.57 -3.73
CA LEU A 27 1.27 -6.12 -2.77
C LEU A 27 0.64 -5.64 -1.45
N LEU A 28 -0.50 -4.94 -1.52
CA LEU A 28 -1.21 -4.48 -0.33
C LEU A 28 -1.70 -5.67 0.52
N ALA A 29 -2.31 -6.68 -0.11
CA ALA A 29 -2.79 -7.87 0.57
C ALA A 29 -1.65 -8.61 1.29
N VAL A 30 -0.52 -8.81 0.60
CA VAL A 30 0.67 -9.45 1.20
C VAL A 30 1.22 -8.64 2.37
N ILE A 31 1.31 -7.30 2.24
CA ILE A 31 1.79 -6.45 3.35
C ILE A 31 0.82 -6.50 4.54
N MET A 32 -0.48 -6.58 4.30
CA MET A 32 -1.48 -6.75 5.36
C MET A 32 -1.31 -8.07 6.09
N GLU A 33 -1.08 -9.17 5.38
CA GLU A 33 -0.79 -10.47 5.97
C GLU A 33 0.53 -10.47 6.76
N VAL A 34 1.58 -9.81 6.22
CA VAL A 34 2.86 -9.61 6.90
C VAL A 34 2.70 -8.83 8.20
N ASP A 35 1.88 -7.78 8.21
CA ASP A 35 1.59 -6.98 9.40
C ASP A 35 0.78 -7.79 10.43
N GLU A 36 -0.22 -8.55 9.98
CA GLU A 36 -1.06 -9.40 10.81
C GLU A 36 -0.26 -10.54 11.47
N ALA A 37 0.62 -11.19 10.71
CA ALA A 37 1.53 -12.22 11.19
C ALA A 37 2.75 -11.65 11.96
N ARG A 38 2.92 -10.32 11.97
CA ARG A 38 4.10 -9.61 12.47
C ARG A 38 5.41 -10.22 11.96
N LEU A 39 5.44 -10.60 10.68
CA LEU A 39 6.57 -11.31 10.07
C LEU A 39 7.89 -10.52 10.19
N TYR A 40 7.80 -9.19 10.30
CA TYR A 40 8.95 -8.31 10.53
C TYR A 40 9.79 -8.71 11.77
N HIS A 41 9.18 -9.30 12.81
CA HIS A 41 9.93 -9.81 13.96
C HIS A 41 10.85 -10.98 13.61
N ALA A 42 10.46 -11.83 12.65
CA ALA A 42 11.28 -12.96 12.21
C ALA A 42 12.53 -12.51 11.45
N PHE A 43 12.52 -11.29 10.90
CA PHE A 43 13.65 -10.67 10.19
C PHE A 43 14.46 -9.72 11.08
N ASN A 44 14.28 -9.74 12.40
CA ASN A 44 14.90 -8.81 13.35
C ASN A 44 14.61 -7.32 13.05
N LEU A 45 13.50 -7.02 12.39
CA LEU A 45 13.10 -5.66 12.06
C LEU A 45 12.18 -5.08 13.15
N THR A 46 12.24 -3.76 13.29
CA THR A 46 11.49 -3.02 14.32
C THR A 46 10.04 -2.79 13.94
N SER A 47 9.73 -2.70 12.64
CA SER A 47 8.37 -2.45 12.15
C SER A 47 8.12 -2.95 10.73
N THR A 48 6.85 -3.10 10.35
CA THR A 48 6.42 -3.39 8.97
C THR A 48 6.90 -2.33 7.97
N TYR A 49 7.13 -1.09 8.43
CA TYR A 49 7.72 -0.03 7.63
C TYR A 49 9.18 -0.35 7.27
N ALA A 50 9.98 -0.79 8.24
CA ALA A 50 11.36 -1.24 8.00
C ALA A 50 11.39 -2.45 7.05
N TYR A 51 10.44 -3.39 7.17
CA TYR A 51 10.29 -4.49 6.21
C TYR A 51 10.05 -4.00 4.78
N CYS A 52 9.12 -3.05 4.61
CA CYS A 52 8.84 -2.44 3.30
C CYS A 52 10.04 -1.68 2.71
N ARG A 53 10.83 -1.02 3.57
CA ARG A 53 11.99 -0.21 3.18
C ARG A 53 13.21 -1.06 2.84
N GLU A 54 13.60 -1.93 3.76
CA GLU A 54 14.87 -2.66 3.69
C GLU A 54 14.77 -3.92 2.84
N LEU A 55 13.67 -4.67 2.93
CA LEU A 55 13.52 -5.93 2.19
C LEU A 55 12.80 -5.74 0.85
N LEU A 56 11.79 -4.86 0.79
CA LEU A 56 11.06 -4.60 -0.46
C LEU A 56 11.58 -3.40 -1.26
N ASN A 57 12.56 -2.64 -0.74
CA ASN A 57 13.13 -1.46 -1.40
C ASN A 57 12.08 -0.41 -1.83
N LEU A 58 10.99 -0.27 -1.06
CA LEU A 58 9.97 0.74 -1.34
C LEU A 58 10.43 2.14 -0.91
N THR A 59 9.89 3.17 -1.56
CA THR A 59 10.11 4.56 -1.14
C THR A 59 9.37 4.85 0.16
N GLU A 60 9.85 5.84 0.93
CA GLU A 60 9.29 6.21 2.24
C GLU A 60 7.80 6.54 2.18
N ASP A 61 7.39 7.35 1.20
CA ASP A 61 5.99 7.69 0.97
C ASP A 61 5.09 6.47 0.75
N ILE A 62 5.60 5.51 -0.01
CA ILE A 62 4.86 4.30 -0.38
C ILE A 62 4.78 3.37 0.84
N ALA A 63 5.91 3.09 1.49
CA ALA A 63 5.99 2.25 2.69
C ALA A 63 5.12 2.80 3.84
N CYS A 64 5.13 4.13 4.06
CA CYS A 64 4.28 4.78 5.05
C CYS A 64 2.78 4.64 4.70
N SER A 65 2.43 4.83 3.41
CA SER A 65 1.05 4.63 2.94
C SER A 65 0.57 3.19 3.15
N PHE A 66 1.39 2.19 2.79
CA PHE A 66 1.05 0.77 2.97
C PHE A 66 0.89 0.42 4.45
N THR A 67 1.83 0.83 5.31
CA THR A 67 1.77 0.56 6.75
C THR A 67 0.54 1.20 7.40
N ALA A 68 0.19 2.42 6.99
CA ALA A 68 -1.02 3.09 7.47
C ALA A 68 -2.31 2.36 7.06
N VAL A 69 -2.38 1.86 5.82
CA VAL A 69 -3.52 1.07 5.34
C VAL A 69 -3.59 -0.27 6.09
N ALA A 70 -2.47 -0.97 6.28
CA ALA A 70 -2.43 -2.25 7.00
C ALA A 70 -2.89 -2.11 8.45
N ARG A 71 -2.36 -1.12 9.19
CA ARG A 71 -2.81 -0.80 10.55
C ARG A 71 -4.30 -0.47 10.61
N LYS A 72 -4.84 0.19 9.57
CA LYS A 72 -6.28 0.48 9.46
C LYS A 72 -7.13 -0.73 9.15
N ALA A 73 -6.69 -1.58 8.24
CA ALA A 73 -7.40 -2.81 7.93
C ALA A 73 -7.49 -3.74 9.15
N ARG A 74 -6.52 -3.68 10.07
CA ARG A 74 -6.58 -4.40 11.35
C ARG A 74 -7.67 -3.88 12.30
N VAL A 75 -7.99 -2.59 12.27
CA VAL A 75 -9.02 -1.97 13.13
C VAL A 75 -10.39 -1.96 12.45
N VAL A 76 -10.41 -1.86 11.14
CA VAL A 76 -11.62 -1.79 10.29
C VAL A 76 -11.57 -2.98 9.33
N PRO A 77 -12.08 -4.16 9.72
CA PRO A 77 -12.05 -5.35 8.88
C PRO A 77 -12.84 -5.17 7.58
N GLU A 78 -13.79 -4.24 7.52
CA GLU A 78 -14.50 -3.88 6.28
C GLU A 78 -13.55 -3.31 5.21
N LEU A 79 -12.44 -2.69 5.63
CA LEU A 79 -11.41 -2.22 4.71
C LEU A 79 -10.63 -3.39 4.11
N LYS A 80 -10.40 -4.47 4.89
CA LYS A 80 -9.76 -5.70 4.39
C LYS A 80 -10.65 -6.36 3.33
N THR A 81 -11.93 -6.53 3.63
CA THR A 81 -12.91 -7.05 2.67
C THR A 81 -12.98 -6.18 1.42
N ALA A 82 -12.99 -4.85 1.55
CA ALA A 82 -13.02 -3.96 0.40
C ALA A 82 -11.75 -4.07 -0.47
N VAL A 83 -10.57 -4.23 0.14
CA VAL A 83 -9.32 -4.45 -0.59
C VAL A 83 -9.36 -5.78 -1.35
N ASP A 84 -9.86 -6.84 -0.72
CA ASP A 84 -10.05 -8.15 -1.35
C ASP A 84 -11.08 -8.13 -2.49
N GLU A 85 -12.16 -7.34 -2.34
CA GLU A 85 -13.16 -7.08 -3.39
C GLU A 85 -12.61 -6.21 -4.54
N GLY A 86 -11.37 -5.74 -4.44
CA GLY A 86 -10.66 -5.06 -5.51
C GLY A 86 -10.61 -3.54 -5.40
N LEU A 87 -10.77 -2.97 -4.19
CA LEU A 87 -10.62 -1.54 -3.94
C LEU A 87 -9.24 -1.05 -4.42
N ASP A 88 -9.27 0.03 -5.22
CA ASP A 88 -8.07 0.64 -5.78
C ASP A 88 -7.18 1.21 -4.66
N PHE A 89 -5.86 1.01 -4.76
CA PHE A 89 -4.88 1.49 -3.76
C PHE A 89 -5.02 2.98 -3.45
N SER A 90 -5.32 3.81 -4.46
CA SER A 90 -5.55 5.25 -4.29
C SER A 90 -6.73 5.55 -3.35
N LYS A 91 -7.80 4.74 -3.40
CA LYS A 91 -8.96 4.87 -2.50
C LYS A 91 -8.62 4.36 -1.11
N ALA A 92 -7.91 3.25 -1.00
CA ALA A 92 -7.42 2.74 0.29
C ALA A 92 -6.50 3.76 0.99
N LYS A 93 -5.58 4.38 0.23
CA LYS A 93 -4.71 5.47 0.68
C LYS A 93 -5.51 6.69 1.14
N LEU A 94 -6.56 7.09 0.41
CA LEU A 94 -7.44 8.18 0.83
C LEU A 94 -8.17 7.85 2.14
N ALA A 95 -8.69 6.62 2.27
CA ALA A 95 -9.32 6.15 3.50
C ALA A 95 -8.33 6.17 4.68
N ALA A 96 -7.07 5.79 4.47
CA ALA A 96 -6.02 5.87 5.49
C ALA A 96 -5.62 7.32 5.81
N ARG A 97 -5.53 8.20 4.80
CA ARG A 97 -5.20 9.63 4.98
C ARG A 97 -6.21 10.39 5.84
N GLY A 98 -7.50 10.08 5.72
CA GLY A 98 -8.53 10.65 6.60
C GLY A 98 -8.32 10.32 8.09
N TRP A 99 -7.57 9.27 8.40
CA TRP A 99 -7.19 8.88 9.76
C TRP A 99 -5.78 9.34 10.16
N SER A 100 -4.91 9.55 9.16
CA SER A 100 -3.51 9.95 9.32
C SER A 100 -3.34 11.29 10.04
N PHE A 101 -4.34 12.19 10.02
CA PHE A 101 -4.25 13.45 10.78
C PHE A 101 -4.28 13.25 12.30
N THR A 102 -4.83 12.13 12.80
CA THR A 102 -5.00 11.89 14.24
C THR A 102 -3.87 11.04 14.86
N ILE A 103 -3.22 10.16 14.09
CA ILE A 103 -2.23 9.20 14.62
C ILE A 103 -0.83 9.37 14.02
N SER A 104 -0.69 9.98 12.83
CA SER A 104 0.56 9.88 12.06
C SER A 104 1.68 10.84 12.47
N ARG A 105 1.41 11.88 13.28
CA ARG A 105 2.48 12.71 13.87
C ARG A 105 3.13 12.11 15.11
N SER A 106 2.47 11.18 15.81
CA SER A 106 3.04 10.55 17.02
C SER A 106 3.89 9.34 16.68
N SER A 107 3.41 8.43 15.82
CA SER A 107 4.11 7.15 15.61
C SER A 107 5.31 7.23 14.65
N CYS A 108 5.35 8.19 13.71
CA CYS A 108 6.45 8.32 12.74
C CYS A 108 7.66 9.08 13.29
N LEU A 109 7.49 9.89 14.35
CA LEU A 109 8.57 10.62 15.03
C LEU A 109 9.14 9.85 16.24
N GLN A 110 8.47 8.79 16.71
CA GLN A 110 8.96 7.99 17.85
C GLN A 110 9.88 6.82 17.46
N GLU A 111 9.95 6.42 16.19
CA GLU A 111 10.87 5.35 15.72
C GLU A 111 12.24 5.88 15.23
N LEU A 112 12.51 7.18 15.40
CA LEU A 112 13.79 7.83 15.06
C LEU A 112 14.66 8.19 16.28
N SER A 113 14.40 7.58 17.45
CA SER A 113 15.20 7.75 18.67
C SER A 113 16.01 6.52 19.01
#